data_AF-A0AAV2F461-F1
#
_entry.id   AF-A0AAV2F461-F1
#
_cell.length_a   1.000
_cell.length_b   1.000
_cell.length_c   1.000
_cell.angle_alpha   90.00
_cell.angle_beta   90.00
_cell.angle_gamma   90.00
#
_symmetry.space_group_name_H-M   'P 1'
#
loop_
_entity.id
_entity.type
_entity.pdbx_description
1 polymer ?
#
loop_
_entity_poly.entity_id
_entity_poly.type
_entity_poly.pdbx_seq_one_letter_code
_entity_poly.pdbx_strand_id
1 'polypeptide(L)'
;MVPKPKVDRISKLPVHLIQLILTSLPIKEAGRTSVLSREWRHHWKSITHLVFDKDFDSPVYSDSDDEEISANKLMSSIQKTLQVHDGPITEFVLSNYRLTTTVEIDPLISHLIEKGVSRLSLLYCCRDDSLQYEDEIDPSLFRAVQVDRLKLQGCELVEPSWFTGFTRLTSLHLDIVGLPEDFFDSFLLNCPLLEDLRVFYFRGLNTVEVEAPPRLKVCVLRADLGLVDISFSYAPLLSVVSIHAEECGDEPETDMVSLFASLPALQRFYISFECLELLAAGSVPDRLPVALHCLEVLDIRKCDDEDSSLELEAVLCLIRSSPNLNKLTIKMEFDGDLRFTGDLKLSEREPEAHPEDEDSFCQRLEEVDIRLSGFSQVELDLLRFVLANAPLLRRIVIQPKSRLRWEKCLKFLGEIKEYNCASKNVEIIYVNKSEVMFFSMRLANV
;
A
#
# COMPACT_ATOMS: atom_id res chain seq x y z
N MET A 1 -21.88 60.68 -5.74
CA MET A 1 -21.03 59.85 -6.63
C MET A 1 -21.57 58.43 -6.60
N VAL A 2 -21.83 57.80 -7.74
CA VAL A 2 -22.12 56.35 -7.77
C VAL A 2 -20.80 55.63 -7.50
N PRO A 3 -20.71 54.68 -6.55
CA PRO A 3 -19.49 53.92 -6.34
C PRO A 3 -19.17 53.12 -7.61
N LYS A 4 -17.94 53.22 -8.12
CA LYS A 4 -17.48 52.37 -9.23
C LYS A 4 -17.64 50.91 -8.80
N PRO A 5 -18.23 50.02 -9.63
CA PRO A 5 -18.34 48.61 -9.28
C PRO A 5 -16.94 48.06 -9.02
N LYS A 6 -16.77 47.31 -7.92
CA LYS A 6 -15.53 46.58 -7.65
C LYS A 6 -15.26 45.68 -8.86
N VAL A 7 -14.07 45.79 -9.44
CA VAL A 7 -13.68 44.94 -10.56
C VAL A 7 -13.63 43.52 -10.06
N ASP A 8 -14.50 42.66 -10.58
CA ASP A 8 -14.35 41.22 -10.41
C ASP A 8 -13.05 40.79 -11.10
N ARG A 9 -12.10 40.33 -10.29
CA ARG A 9 -10.78 39.87 -10.75
C ARG A 9 -10.72 38.35 -10.88
N ILE A 10 -11.61 37.61 -10.23
CA ILE A 10 -11.55 36.14 -10.18
C ILE A 10 -12.33 35.55 -11.35
N SER A 11 -13.50 36.09 -11.69
CA SER A 11 -14.24 35.73 -12.91
C SER A 11 -13.50 36.09 -14.21
N LYS A 12 -12.46 36.95 -14.14
CA LYS A 12 -11.61 37.31 -15.27
C LYS A 12 -10.37 36.42 -15.45
N LEU A 13 -10.19 35.42 -14.58
CA LEU A 13 -9.12 34.45 -14.76
C LEU A 13 -9.41 33.56 -15.98
N PRO A 14 -8.38 33.08 -16.70
CA PRO A 14 -8.54 32.02 -17.68
C PRO A 14 -9.29 30.81 -17.11
N VAL A 15 -10.14 30.18 -17.91
CA VAL A 15 -11.01 29.05 -17.48
C VAL A 15 -10.21 27.95 -16.78
N HIS A 16 -9.00 27.63 -17.23
CA HIS A 16 -8.15 26.61 -16.59
C HIS A 16 -7.73 26.97 -15.16
N LEU A 17 -7.54 28.26 -14.83
CA LEU A 17 -7.25 28.69 -13.46
C LEU A 17 -8.52 28.66 -12.59
N ILE A 18 -9.68 29.00 -13.15
CA ILE A 18 -10.96 28.85 -12.44
C ILE A 18 -11.23 27.37 -12.15
N GLN A 19 -10.94 26.48 -13.10
CA GLN A 19 -11.00 25.03 -12.90
C GLN A 19 -10.08 24.57 -11.77
N LEU A 20 -8.78 24.95 -11.78
CA LEU A 20 -7.85 24.62 -10.70
C LEU A 20 -8.32 25.12 -9.33
N ILE A 21 -8.90 26.32 -9.24
CA ILE A 21 -9.49 26.83 -8.00
C ILE A 21 -10.65 25.93 -7.55
N LEU A 22 -11.56 25.57 -8.46
CA LEU A 22 -12.75 24.77 -8.14
C LEU A 22 -12.43 23.31 -7.80
N THR A 23 -11.48 22.69 -8.48
CA THR A 23 -11.01 21.32 -8.17
C THR A 23 -10.17 21.26 -6.90
N SER A 24 -9.71 22.40 -6.38
CA SER A 24 -9.04 22.49 -5.07
C SER A 24 -10.02 22.71 -3.90
N LEU A 25 -11.33 22.76 -4.18
CA LEU A 25 -12.39 22.88 -3.16
C LEU A 25 -13.13 21.54 -3.02
N PRO A 26 -13.58 21.17 -1.82
CA PRO A 26 -14.58 20.12 -1.66
C PRO A 26 -15.80 20.40 -2.54
N ILE A 27 -16.36 19.38 -3.18
CA ILE A 27 -17.37 19.56 -4.24
C ILE A 27 -18.62 20.35 -3.77
N LYS A 28 -19.00 20.26 -2.48
CA LYS A 28 -20.05 21.12 -1.89
C LYS A 28 -19.68 22.60 -1.93
N GLU A 29 -18.44 22.96 -1.57
CA GLU A 29 -17.96 24.35 -1.63
C GLU A 29 -17.76 24.82 -3.07
N ALA A 30 -17.29 23.96 -3.97
CA ALA A 30 -17.26 24.24 -5.41
C ALA A 30 -18.68 24.59 -5.93
N GLY A 31 -19.69 23.80 -5.56
CA GLY A 31 -21.10 24.08 -5.87
C GLY A 31 -21.62 25.39 -5.25
N ARG A 32 -21.20 25.74 -4.02
CA ARG A 32 -21.58 27.00 -3.36
C ARG A 32 -21.03 28.23 -4.08
N THR A 33 -19.92 28.13 -4.83
CA THR A 33 -19.43 29.25 -5.66
C THR A 33 -20.46 29.74 -6.69
N SER A 34 -21.47 28.92 -7.04
CA SER A 34 -22.55 29.28 -7.96
C SER A 34 -23.39 30.51 -7.57
N VAL A 35 -23.29 30.97 -6.32
CA VAL A 35 -23.94 32.21 -5.85
C VAL A 35 -23.09 33.48 -6.11
N LEU A 36 -21.80 33.35 -6.41
CA LEU A 36 -20.88 34.48 -6.57
C LEU A 36 -21.17 35.31 -7.82
N SER A 37 -21.46 34.67 -8.95
CA SER A 37 -21.82 35.33 -10.20
C SER A 37 -22.61 34.40 -11.14
N ARG A 38 -23.17 34.95 -12.22
CA ARG A 38 -23.81 34.14 -13.27
C ARG A 38 -22.83 33.20 -13.97
N GLU A 39 -21.55 33.55 -14.06
CA GLU A 39 -20.51 32.74 -14.71
C GLU A 39 -20.08 31.57 -13.81
N TRP A 40 -19.84 31.84 -12.51
CA TRP A 40 -19.52 30.81 -11.52
C TRP A 40 -20.59 29.73 -11.38
N ARG A 41 -21.86 30.09 -11.61
CA ARG A 41 -22.97 29.11 -11.67
C ARG A 41 -22.76 28.00 -12.69
N HIS A 42 -22.01 28.26 -13.76
CA HIS A 42 -21.71 27.29 -14.81
C HIS A 42 -20.31 26.68 -14.67
N HIS A 43 -19.32 27.41 -14.13
CA HIS A 43 -17.97 26.88 -13.98
C HIS A 43 -17.90 25.59 -13.14
N TRP A 44 -18.60 25.54 -12.01
CA TRP A 44 -18.61 24.34 -11.16
C TRP A 44 -19.26 23.12 -11.83
N LYS A 45 -20.18 23.32 -12.79
CA LYS A 45 -20.84 22.24 -13.57
C LYS A 45 -19.90 21.57 -14.59
N SER A 46 -18.68 22.07 -14.73
CA SER A 46 -17.68 21.58 -15.69
C SER A 46 -16.36 21.14 -15.03
N ILE A 47 -16.38 20.92 -13.70
CA ILE A 47 -15.19 20.44 -12.96
C ILE A 47 -14.89 19.00 -13.32
N THR A 48 -13.67 18.73 -13.75
CA THR A 48 -13.31 17.40 -14.26
C THR A 48 -12.98 16.38 -13.17
N HIS A 49 -12.98 16.82 -11.90
CA HIS A 49 -12.68 16.01 -10.72
C HIS A 49 -13.90 16.09 -9.78
N LEU A 50 -14.53 14.96 -9.50
CA LEU A 50 -15.67 14.85 -8.58
C LEU A 50 -15.28 13.93 -7.42
N VAL A 51 -15.24 14.47 -6.21
CA VAL A 51 -14.87 13.73 -5.00
C VAL A 51 -16.02 13.77 -4.00
N PHE A 52 -16.53 12.58 -3.68
CA PHE A 52 -17.60 12.30 -2.72
C PHE A 52 -17.03 11.38 -1.64
N ASP A 53 -16.25 11.96 -0.73
CA ASP A 53 -15.64 11.27 0.41
C ASP A 53 -16.61 11.12 1.60
N LYS A 54 -16.11 10.57 2.71
CA LYS A 54 -16.83 10.41 3.97
C LYS A 54 -17.27 11.76 4.57
N ASP A 55 -16.52 12.83 4.30
CA ASP A 55 -16.74 14.16 4.86
C ASP A 55 -17.75 14.95 4.02
N PHE A 56 -18.00 14.53 2.76
CA PHE A 56 -19.01 15.12 1.88
C PHE A 56 -20.37 15.24 2.57
N ASP A 57 -20.93 14.17 3.16
CA ASP A 57 -22.26 14.21 3.81
C ASP A 57 -22.25 14.03 5.32
N SER A 58 -21.13 14.37 5.98
CA SER A 58 -21.03 14.34 7.44
C SER A 58 -21.94 15.41 8.08
N PRO A 59 -22.98 15.03 8.85
CA PRO A 59 -23.70 15.98 9.67
C PRO A 59 -22.84 16.34 10.88
N VAL A 60 -22.61 17.64 11.09
CA VAL A 60 -21.74 18.13 12.18
C VAL A 60 -22.23 17.67 13.57
N TYR A 61 -23.52 17.34 13.71
CA TYR A 61 -24.08 16.60 14.85
C TYR A 61 -25.31 15.78 14.40
N SER A 62 -25.26 14.45 14.49
CA SER A 62 -26.47 13.60 14.60
C SER A 62 -26.14 12.21 15.19
N ASP A 63 -26.40 12.05 16.48
CA ASP A 63 -26.36 10.76 17.20
C ASP A 63 -27.61 9.92 16.85
N SER A 64 -27.79 9.54 15.58
CA SER A 64 -29.00 8.84 15.12
C SER A 64 -28.74 7.76 14.07
N ASP A 65 -28.37 6.57 14.54
CA ASP A 65 -28.87 5.20 14.27
C ASP A 65 -29.40 4.75 12.88
N ASP A 66 -29.42 5.56 11.81
CA ASP A 66 -29.89 5.17 10.47
C ASP A 66 -28.82 5.43 9.38
N GLU A 67 -27.88 4.49 9.22
CA GLU A 67 -26.85 4.55 8.18
C GLU A 67 -27.44 4.52 6.76
N GLU A 68 -28.49 3.71 6.55
CA GLU A 68 -29.21 3.56 5.28
C GLU A 68 -29.87 4.88 4.81
N ILE A 69 -30.41 5.67 5.74
CA ILE A 69 -30.97 6.99 5.42
C ILE A 69 -29.87 7.96 4.97
N SER A 70 -28.64 7.78 5.47
CA SER A 70 -27.48 8.58 5.08
C SER A 70 -26.93 8.17 3.71
N ALA A 71 -26.88 6.86 3.41
CA ALA A 71 -26.55 6.31 2.09
C ALA A 71 -27.47 6.86 0.99
N ASN A 72 -28.78 6.76 1.20
CA ASN A 72 -29.80 7.27 0.29
C ASN A 72 -29.65 8.79 0.01
N LYS A 73 -29.34 9.59 1.04
CA LYS A 73 -29.10 11.04 0.90
C LYS A 73 -27.87 11.34 0.04
N LEU A 74 -26.76 10.62 0.30
CA LEU A 74 -25.52 10.69 -0.48
C LEU A 74 -25.79 10.36 -1.96
N MET A 75 -26.40 9.21 -2.24
CA MET A 75 -26.71 8.80 -3.62
C MET A 75 -27.63 9.80 -4.33
N SER A 76 -28.67 10.30 -3.65
CA SER A 76 -29.53 11.34 -4.21
C SER A 76 -28.76 12.64 -4.53
N SER A 77 -27.67 12.92 -3.81
CA SER A 77 -26.85 14.12 -3.99
C SER A 77 -25.84 13.94 -5.12
N ILE A 78 -25.25 12.75 -5.25
CA ILE A 78 -24.41 12.33 -6.39
C ILE A 78 -25.23 12.41 -7.68
N GLN A 79 -26.40 11.76 -7.72
CA GLN A 79 -27.30 11.77 -8.87
C GLN A 79 -27.69 13.19 -9.31
N LYS A 80 -28.11 14.06 -8.36
CA LYS A 80 -28.43 15.48 -8.66
C LYS A 80 -27.21 16.23 -9.20
N THR A 81 -26.01 15.95 -8.69
CA THR A 81 -24.77 16.59 -9.13
C THR A 81 -24.44 16.19 -10.57
N LEU A 82 -24.54 14.90 -10.90
CA LEU A 82 -24.30 14.38 -12.24
C LEU A 82 -25.35 14.85 -13.25
N GLN A 83 -26.63 14.91 -12.87
CA GLN A 83 -27.72 15.46 -13.70
C GLN A 83 -27.49 16.92 -14.12
N VAL A 84 -26.79 17.72 -13.30
CA VAL A 84 -26.44 19.10 -13.64
C VAL A 84 -25.00 19.25 -14.13
N HIS A 85 -24.28 18.16 -14.36
CA HIS A 85 -22.88 18.18 -14.80
C HIS A 85 -22.78 18.25 -16.33
N ASP A 86 -22.32 19.39 -16.84
CA ASP A 86 -22.28 19.72 -18.27
C ASP A 86 -20.90 19.42 -18.91
N GLY A 87 -19.92 18.96 -18.13
CA GLY A 87 -18.55 18.66 -18.59
C GLY A 87 -18.21 17.16 -18.76
N PRO A 88 -16.95 16.86 -19.14
CA PRO A 88 -16.35 15.55 -18.99
C PRO A 88 -15.87 15.33 -17.55
N ILE A 89 -16.01 14.10 -17.05
CA ILE A 89 -15.55 13.71 -15.72
C ILE A 89 -14.26 12.92 -15.95
N THR A 90 -13.09 13.50 -15.67
CA THR A 90 -11.81 12.78 -15.82
C THR A 90 -11.49 11.92 -14.60
N GLU A 91 -11.89 12.39 -13.41
CA GLU A 91 -11.66 11.71 -12.15
C GLU A 91 -12.94 11.70 -11.32
N PHE A 92 -13.32 10.52 -10.85
CA PHE A 92 -14.44 10.30 -9.97
C PHE A 92 -14.00 9.46 -8.76
N VAL A 93 -14.18 10.00 -7.57
CA VAL A 93 -13.89 9.33 -6.30
C VAL A 93 -15.17 9.29 -5.49
N LEU A 94 -15.63 8.09 -5.16
CA LEU A 94 -16.65 7.81 -4.18
C LEU A 94 -15.98 7.02 -3.05
N SER A 95 -15.95 7.59 -1.85
CA SER A 95 -15.37 6.94 -0.68
C SER A 95 -16.29 7.13 0.50
N ASN A 96 -17.26 6.23 0.63
CA ASN A 96 -18.22 6.30 1.72
C ASN A 96 -18.67 4.90 2.16
N TYR A 97 -18.15 4.50 3.33
CA TYR A 97 -18.41 3.23 4.00
C TYR A 97 -19.87 3.05 4.50
N ARG A 98 -20.77 4.00 4.24
CA ARG A 98 -22.22 3.83 4.45
C ARG A 98 -22.94 3.29 3.22
N LEU A 99 -22.31 3.31 2.04
CA LEU A 99 -22.82 2.61 0.86
C LEU A 99 -22.50 1.12 1.02
N THR A 100 -23.46 0.27 0.68
CA THR A 100 -23.44 -1.15 1.06
C THR A 100 -24.00 -2.10 0.00
N THR A 101 -24.35 -1.60 -1.19
CA THR A 101 -24.90 -2.41 -2.28
C THR A 101 -24.42 -1.89 -3.64
N THR A 102 -24.15 -2.81 -4.56
CA THR A 102 -23.81 -2.53 -5.97
C THR A 102 -24.97 -1.90 -6.73
N VAL A 103 -26.21 -2.32 -6.43
CA VAL A 103 -27.46 -1.83 -7.08
C VAL A 103 -27.60 -0.30 -7.14
N GLU A 104 -27.07 0.44 -6.16
CA GLU A 104 -27.07 1.92 -6.19
C GLU A 104 -25.96 2.51 -7.07
N ILE A 105 -24.87 1.77 -7.25
CA ILE A 105 -23.60 2.14 -7.88
C ILE A 105 -23.56 1.73 -9.37
N ASP A 106 -24.24 0.66 -9.76
CA ASP A 106 -24.28 0.17 -11.16
C ASP A 106 -24.76 1.23 -12.17
N PRO A 107 -25.85 1.99 -11.93
CA PRO A 107 -26.28 3.06 -12.84
C PRO A 107 -25.28 4.22 -12.88
N LEU A 108 -24.51 4.41 -11.80
CA LEU A 108 -23.46 5.41 -11.70
C LEU A 108 -22.24 4.99 -12.54
N ILE A 109 -21.81 3.72 -12.49
CA ILE A 109 -20.71 3.19 -13.32
C ILE A 109 -20.99 3.47 -14.81
N SER A 110 -22.16 3.04 -15.31
CA SER A 110 -22.55 3.26 -16.71
C SER A 110 -22.48 4.75 -17.10
N HIS A 111 -23.01 5.65 -16.26
CA HIS A 111 -22.99 7.09 -16.54
C HIS A 111 -21.57 7.68 -16.56
N LEU A 112 -20.68 7.24 -15.67
CA LEU A 112 -19.30 7.73 -15.61
C LEU A 112 -18.47 7.30 -16.83
N ILE A 113 -18.77 6.11 -17.38
CA ILE A 113 -18.13 5.60 -18.59
C ILE A 113 -18.57 6.40 -19.82
N GLU A 114 -19.86 6.71 -19.96
CA GLU A 114 -20.38 7.63 -20.98
C GLU A 114 -19.74 9.02 -20.88
N LYS A 115 -19.45 9.48 -19.66
CA LYS A 115 -18.76 10.76 -19.37
C LYS A 115 -17.25 10.75 -19.58
N GLY A 116 -16.67 9.59 -19.95
CA GLY A 116 -15.26 9.45 -20.30
C GLY A 116 -14.30 9.37 -19.11
N VAL A 117 -14.72 8.78 -17.97
CA VAL A 117 -13.90 8.66 -16.77
C VAL A 117 -12.55 7.96 -17.02
N SER A 118 -11.45 8.61 -16.62
CA SER A 118 -10.09 8.07 -16.72
C SER A 118 -9.53 7.55 -15.39
N ARG A 119 -9.92 8.17 -14.27
CA ARG A 119 -9.57 7.76 -12.92
C ARG A 119 -10.86 7.48 -12.15
N LEU A 120 -11.08 6.22 -11.81
CA LEU A 120 -12.29 5.77 -11.13
C LEU A 120 -11.91 5.15 -9.79
N SER A 121 -12.47 5.67 -8.70
CA SER A 121 -12.34 5.10 -7.36
C SER A 121 -13.71 4.91 -6.74
N LEU A 122 -14.08 3.67 -6.48
CA LEU A 122 -15.34 3.29 -5.85
C LEU A 122 -15.00 2.51 -4.58
N LEU A 123 -15.18 3.15 -3.42
CA LEU A 123 -14.88 2.61 -2.10
C LEU A 123 -16.13 2.66 -1.22
N TYR A 124 -16.71 1.50 -0.96
CA TYR A 124 -17.92 1.30 -0.18
C TYR A 124 -17.75 0.09 0.76
N CYS A 125 -18.66 -0.12 1.70
CA CYS A 125 -18.58 -1.25 2.62
C CYS A 125 -19.23 -2.50 2.03
N CYS A 126 -18.65 -3.65 2.33
CA CYS A 126 -19.42 -4.90 2.32
C CYS A 126 -20.34 -4.91 3.53
N ARG A 127 -21.57 -5.40 3.35
CA ARG A 127 -22.62 -5.31 4.37
C ARG A 127 -22.63 -6.46 5.38
N ASP A 128 -21.75 -7.44 5.21
CA ASP A 128 -21.84 -8.71 5.93
C ASP A 128 -20.51 -9.16 6.57
N ASP A 129 -20.56 -9.37 7.89
CA ASP A 129 -19.51 -10.02 8.68
C ASP A 129 -19.40 -11.53 8.33
N SER A 130 -20.37 -12.11 7.61
CA SER A 130 -20.35 -13.52 7.16
C SER A 130 -19.35 -13.84 6.05
N LEU A 131 -18.64 -12.82 5.55
CA LEU A 131 -17.58 -12.93 4.56
C LEU A 131 -18.03 -13.36 3.14
N GLN A 132 -19.34 -13.37 2.88
CA GLN A 132 -19.94 -13.66 1.57
C GLN A 132 -20.15 -12.37 0.77
N TYR A 133 -19.37 -12.19 -0.31
CA TYR A 133 -19.51 -11.08 -1.25
C TYR A 133 -20.44 -11.49 -2.40
N GLU A 134 -21.76 -11.34 -2.24
CA GLU A 134 -22.75 -11.74 -3.27
C GLU A 134 -22.97 -10.69 -4.37
N ASP A 135 -22.40 -9.49 -4.22
CA ASP A 135 -22.66 -8.32 -5.06
C ASP A 135 -21.60 -8.21 -6.18
N GLU A 136 -21.87 -8.85 -7.33
CA GLU A 136 -21.13 -8.68 -8.59
C GLU A 136 -21.11 -7.21 -9.03
N ILE A 137 -19.96 -6.70 -9.49
CA ILE A 137 -19.87 -5.34 -10.06
C ILE A 137 -20.46 -5.26 -11.48
N ASP A 138 -21.22 -4.19 -11.79
CA ASP A 138 -21.86 -4.06 -13.10
C ASP A 138 -20.89 -4.27 -14.28
N PRO A 139 -21.18 -5.21 -15.20
CA PRO A 139 -20.33 -5.53 -16.33
C PRO A 139 -19.98 -4.34 -17.23
N SER A 140 -20.72 -3.23 -17.21
CA SER A 140 -20.35 -2.00 -17.94
C SER A 140 -18.97 -1.48 -17.56
N LEU A 141 -18.47 -1.72 -16.34
CA LEU A 141 -17.11 -1.37 -15.91
C LEU A 141 -16.05 -1.83 -16.92
N PHE A 142 -16.18 -3.06 -17.42
CA PHE A 142 -15.26 -3.68 -18.37
C PHE A 142 -15.29 -3.03 -19.77
N ARG A 143 -16.20 -2.07 -20.03
CA ARG A 143 -16.20 -1.22 -21.23
C ARG A 143 -15.37 0.06 -21.06
N ALA A 144 -14.85 0.34 -19.87
CA ALA A 144 -14.14 1.58 -19.54
C ALA A 144 -12.69 1.61 -20.09
N VAL A 145 -12.52 1.40 -21.40
CA VAL A 145 -11.21 1.30 -22.08
C VAL A 145 -10.33 2.56 -21.96
N GLN A 146 -10.92 3.70 -21.58
CA GLN A 146 -10.18 4.93 -21.30
C GLN A 146 -9.54 5.01 -19.90
N VAL A 147 -9.86 4.10 -18.98
CA VAL A 147 -9.40 4.15 -17.58
C VAL A 147 -7.89 3.90 -17.49
N ASP A 148 -7.19 4.83 -16.86
CA ASP A 148 -5.76 4.75 -16.54
C ASP A 148 -5.49 4.40 -15.08
N ARG A 149 -6.45 4.64 -14.17
CA ARG A 149 -6.41 4.19 -12.78
C ARG A 149 -7.77 3.70 -12.31
N LEU A 150 -7.82 2.47 -11.83
CA LEU A 150 -9.01 1.85 -11.27
C LEU A 150 -8.74 1.49 -9.80
N LYS A 151 -9.59 1.99 -8.91
CA LYS A 151 -9.64 1.59 -7.51
C LYS A 151 -11.03 1.07 -7.14
N LEU A 152 -11.12 -0.16 -6.67
CA LEU A 152 -12.36 -0.79 -6.22
C LEU A 152 -12.21 -1.31 -4.80
N GLN A 153 -13.30 -1.25 -4.03
CA GLN A 153 -13.40 -1.90 -2.73
C GLN A 153 -14.82 -2.38 -2.48
N GLY A 154 -14.93 -3.62 -2.03
CA GLY A 154 -16.16 -4.24 -1.56
C GLY A 154 -17.07 -4.83 -2.65
N CYS A 155 -16.49 -5.48 -3.66
CA CYS A 155 -17.22 -6.06 -4.79
C CYS A 155 -16.63 -7.40 -5.26
N GLU A 156 -17.44 -8.21 -5.94
CA GLU A 156 -16.96 -9.36 -6.71
C GLU A 156 -16.67 -8.96 -8.17
N LEU A 157 -15.48 -9.34 -8.68
CA LEU A 157 -15.03 -9.02 -10.03
C LEU A 157 -15.22 -10.22 -10.97
N VAL A 158 -16.35 -10.28 -11.68
CA VAL A 158 -16.61 -11.34 -12.67
C VAL A 158 -16.27 -10.86 -14.08
N GLU A 159 -15.25 -11.44 -14.73
CA GLU A 159 -14.87 -11.08 -16.10
C GLU A 159 -15.96 -11.46 -17.12
N PRO A 160 -16.53 -10.50 -17.88
CA PRO A 160 -17.48 -10.81 -18.94
C PRO A 160 -16.74 -11.37 -20.16
N SER A 161 -17.28 -12.42 -20.80
CA SER A 161 -16.68 -13.10 -21.96
C SER A 161 -16.45 -12.26 -23.24
N TRP A 162 -16.88 -11.00 -23.24
CA TRP A 162 -16.63 -10.01 -24.30
C TRP A 162 -15.58 -8.97 -23.92
N PHE A 163 -15.02 -9.03 -22.71
CA PHE A 163 -13.93 -8.18 -22.27
C PHE A 163 -12.71 -8.41 -23.17
N THR A 164 -11.97 -7.33 -23.41
CA THR A 164 -10.78 -7.31 -24.28
C THR A 164 -9.63 -6.55 -23.63
N GLY A 165 -9.72 -6.34 -22.31
CA GLY A 165 -8.68 -5.72 -21.52
C GLY A 165 -8.79 -4.21 -21.31
N PHE A 166 -8.28 -3.77 -20.16
CA PHE A 166 -8.10 -2.35 -19.87
C PHE A 166 -6.80 -1.86 -20.51
N THR A 167 -6.83 -1.67 -21.83
CA THR A 167 -5.67 -1.31 -22.68
C THR A 167 -4.93 -0.02 -22.28
N ARG A 168 -5.49 0.80 -21.39
CA ARG A 168 -4.90 2.05 -20.89
C ARG A 168 -4.56 2.05 -19.40
N LEU A 169 -4.89 0.97 -18.67
CA LEU A 169 -4.72 0.90 -17.23
C LEU A 169 -3.24 0.91 -16.86
N THR A 170 -2.87 1.83 -15.96
CA THR A 170 -1.50 1.98 -15.44
C THR A 170 -1.42 1.64 -13.95
N SER A 171 -2.52 1.79 -13.22
CA SER A 171 -2.62 1.39 -11.82
C SER A 171 -3.97 0.71 -11.54
N LEU A 172 -3.90 -0.45 -10.90
CA LEU A 172 -5.05 -1.23 -10.44
C LEU A 172 -4.92 -1.42 -8.93
N HIS A 173 -5.94 -1.01 -8.18
CA HIS A 173 -6.00 -1.19 -6.74
C HIS A 173 -7.33 -1.83 -6.37
N LEU A 174 -7.27 -3.03 -5.82
CA LEU A 174 -8.41 -3.81 -5.35
C LEU A 174 -8.24 -4.03 -3.84
N ASP A 175 -9.29 -3.84 -3.05
CA ASP A 175 -9.24 -3.87 -1.58
C ASP A 175 -10.54 -4.45 -1.04
N ILE A 176 -10.51 -5.64 -0.44
CA ILE A 176 -11.71 -6.41 -0.03
C ILE A 176 -12.56 -6.76 -1.28
N VAL A 177 -12.09 -7.72 -2.09
CA VAL A 177 -12.76 -8.13 -3.34
C VAL A 177 -12.78 -9.64 -3.54
N GLY A 178 -13.84 -10.14 -4.20
CA GLY A 178 -13.83 -11.46 -4.83
C GLY A 178 -13.11 -11.40 -6.18
N LEU A 179 -12.22 -12.35 -6.45
CA LEU A 179 -11.46 -12.44 -7.71
C LEU A 179 -11.78 -13.75 -8.45
N PRO A 180 -11.71 -13.77 -9.80
CA PRO A 180 -11.82 -15.00 -10.57
C PRO A 180 -10.58 -15.87 -10.37
N GLU A 181 -10.74 -17.19 -10.53
CA GLU A 181 -9.66 -18.18 -10.31
C GLU A 181 -8.41 -17.91 -11.17
N ASP A 182 -8.58 -17.38 -12.38
CA ASP A 182 -7.52 -17.07 -13.34
C ASP A 182 -7.09 -15.59 -13.34
N PHE A 183 -7.39 -14.83 -12.28
CA PHE A 183 -7.11 -13.38 -12.23
C PHE A 183 -5.64 -13.03 -12.49
N PHE A 184 -4.71 -13.72 -11.83
CA PHE A 184 -3.28 -13.43 -11.92
C PHE A 184 -2.64 -13.99 -13.20
N ASP A 185 -3.28 -14.99 -13.83
CA ASP A 185 -2.80 -15.66 -15.05
C ASP A 185 -3.31 -14.97 -16.32
N SER A 186 -4.61 -14.67 -16.40
CA SER A 186 -5.29 -14.26 -17.64
C SER A 186 -5.70 -12.79 -17.63
N PHE A 187 -6.37 -12.32 -16.57
CA PHE A 187 -6.93 -10.97 -16.50
C PHE A 187 -5.83 -9.89 -16.51
N LEU A 188 -4.70 -10.14 -15.86
CA LEU A 188 -3.56 -9.21 -15.86
C LEU A 188 -2.92 -9.06 -17.26
N LEU A 189 -2.86 -10.13 -18.07
CA LEU A 189 -2.34 -10.07 -19.45
C LEU A 189 -3.18 -9.15 -20.35
N ASN A 190 -4.47 -9.05 -20.06
CA ASN A 190 -5.39 -8.11 -20.69
C ASN A 190 -5.14 -6.63 -20.28
N CYS A 191 -4.17 -6.35 -19.40
CA CYS A 191 -3.78 -5.00 -18.95
C CYS A 191 -2.32 -4.64 -19.31
N PRO A 192 -1.97 -4.51 -20.62
CA PRO A 192 -0.57 -4.47 -21.10
C PRO A 192 0.22 -3.20 -20.73
N LEU A 193 -0.43 -2.17 -20.18
CA LEU A 193 0.21 -0.94 -19.70
C LEU A 193 0.30 -0.84 -18.17
N LEU A 194 -0.11 -1.87 -17.44
CA LEU A 194 -0.14 -1.88 -15.98
C LEU A 194 1.27 -1.74 -15.40
N GLU A 195 1.47 -0.73 -14.55
CA GLU A 195 2.75 -0.47 -13.87
C GLU A 195 2.68 -0.69 -12.35
N ASP A 196 1.48 -0.53 -11.76
CA ASP A 196 1.24 -0.62 -10.32
C ASP A 196 -0.01 -1.47 -10.03
N LEU A 197 0.18 -2.70 -9.57
CA LEU A 197 -0.87 -3.62 -9.12
C LEU A 197 -0.88 -3.67 -7.59
N ARG A 198 -2.07 -3.51 -7.00
CA ARG A 198 -2.31 -3.68 -5.57
C ARG A 198 -3.59 -4.46 -5.35
N VAL A 199 -3.51 -5.53 -4.58
CA VAL A 199 -4.63 -6.39 -4.23
C VAL A 199 -4.55 -6.64 -2.72
N PHE A 200 -5.57 -6.22 -1.98
CA PHE A 200 -5.67 -6.40 -0.53
C PHE A 200 -6.92 -7.18 -0.18
N TYR A 201 -6.82 -8.12 0.76
CA TYR A 201 -7.92 -8.90 1.30
C TYR A 201 -8.77 -9.57 0.20
N PHE A 202 -8.09 -10.22 -0.75
CA PHE A 202 -8.75 -10.99 -1.79
C PHE A 202 -9.11 -12.40 -1.30
N ARG A 203 -10.16 -13.00 -1.88
CA ARG A 203 -10.61 -14.37 -1.59
C ARG A 203 -10.70 -15.21 -2.87
N GLY A 204 -10.77 -16.53 -2.67
CA GLY A 204 -10.90 -17.54 -3.73
C GLY A 204 -9.56 -18.05 -4.29
N LEU A 205 -8.43 -17.48 -3.85
CA LEU A 205 -7.10 -17.76 -4.40
C LEU A 205 -6.12 -18.08 -3.28
N ASN A 206 -5.80 -19.36 -3.13
CA ASN A 206 -4.83 -19.87 -2.15
C ASN A 206 -3.43 -20.03 -2.75
N THR A 207 -3.35 -20.27 -4.07
CA THR A 207 -2.11 -20.30 -4.86
C THR A 207 -2.13 -19.12 -5.82
N VAL A 208 -1.03 -18.37 -5.88
CA VAL A 208 -0.94 -17.15 -6.69
C VAL A 208 0.31 -17.21 -7.58
N GLU A 209 0.15 -17.60 -8.84
CA GLU A 209 1.16 -17.39 -9.88
C GLU A 209 0.90 -16.05 -10.56
N VAL A 210 1.83 -15.09 -10.45
CA VAL A 210 1.67 -13.78 -11.11
C VAL A 210 2.30 -13.80 -12.49
N GLU A 211 1.50 -13.92 -13.55
CA GLU A 211 1.98 -13.68 -14.92
C GLU A 211 2.12 -12.17 -15.17
N ALA A 212 3.26 -11.62 -14.75
CA ALA A 212 3.46 -10.17 -14.64
C ALA A 212 3.38 -9.45 -16.01
N PRO A 213 2.50 -8.45 -16.17
CA PRO A 213 2.43 -7.65 -17.40
C PRO A 213 3.78 -6.98 -17.72
N PRO A 214 4.10 -6.74 -19.02
CA PRO A 214 5.44 -6.36 -19.47
C PRO A 214 5.92 -4.96 -19.04
N ARG A 215 5.14 -4.26 -18.21
CA ARG A 215 5.47 -2.95 -17.61
C ARG A 215 5.31 -2.91 -16.10
N LEU A 216 4.97 -4.02 -15.45
CA LEU A 216 4.69 -4.06 -14.01
C LEU A 216 5.98 -3.73 -13.23
N LYS A 217 5.91 -2.68 -12.41
CA LYS A 217 7.02 -2.17 -11.58
C LYS A 217 6.74 -2.34 -10.09
N VAL A 218 5.46 -2.36 -9.72
CA VAL A 218 4.98 -2.52 -8.34
C VAL A 218 3.92 -3.60 -8.32
N CYS A 219 4.10 -4.60 -7.45
CA CYS A 219 3.08 -5.57 -7.08
C CYS A 219 2.93 -5.55 -5.55
N VAL A 220 1.72 -5.35 -5.05
CA VAL A 220 1.39 -5.44 -3.62
C VAL A 220 0.25 -6.43 -3.47
N LEU A 221 0.50 -7.53 -2.79
CA LEU A 221 -0.45 -8.58 -2.52
C LEU A 221 -0.61 -8.71 -1.01
N ARG A 222 -1.83 -8.59 -0.53
CA ARG A 222 -2.21 -8.98 0.82
C ARG A 222 -3.37 -9.97 0.76
N ALA A 223 -3.11 -11.22 1.11
CA ALA A 223 -4.14 -12.20 1.34
C ALA A 223 -4.82 -11.95 2.69
N ASP A 224 -6.06 -12.41 2.81
CA ASP A 224 -6.81 -12.45 4.06
C ASP A 224 -6.33 -13.66 4.88
N LEU A 225 -6.72 -14.87 4.48
CA LEU A 225 -6.34 -16.14 5.09
C LEU A 225 -6.00 -17.19 4.02
N GLY A 226 -5.15 -18.17 4.37
CA GLY A 226 -4.98 -19.40 3.59
C GLY A 226 -4.10 -19.30 2.34
N LEU A 227 -3.12 -18.39 2.30
CA LEU A 227 -2.13 -18.36 1.22
C LEU A 227 -1.20 -19.58 1.33
N VAL A 228 -1.32 -20.53 0.40
CA VAL A 228 -0.56 -21.79 0.32
C VAL A 228 0.68 -21.63 -0.55
N ASP A 229 0.62 -20.87 -1.65
CA ASP A 229 1.78 -20.67 -2.51
C ASP A 229 1.75 -19.31 -3.22
N ILE A 230 2.94 -18.75 -3.49
CA ILE A 230 3.10 -17.52 -4.26
C ILE A 230 4.34 -17.55 -5.13
N SER A 231 4.12 -17.35 -6.43
CA SER A 231 5.16 -17.36 -7.46
C SER A 231 5.01 -16.16 -8.41
N PHE A 232 6.06 -15.88 -9.15
CA PHE A 232 6.04 -14.91 -10.24
C PHE A 232 6.61 -15.58 -11.47
N SER A 233 5.95 -15.41 -12.63
CA SER A 233 6.61 -15.62 -13.90
C SER A 233 7.77 -14.61 -14.04
N TYR A 234 8.69 -14.83 -14.99
CA TYR A 234 9.90 -14.01 -15.11
C TYR A 234 9.56 -12.51 -15.31
N ALA A 235 9.77 -11.69 -14.27
CA ALA A 235 9.25 -10.33 -14.17
C ALA A 235 10.39 -9.29 -14.15
N PRO A 236 11.03 -9.00 -15.30
CA PRO A 236 12.31 -8.28 -15.37
C PRO A 236 12.25 -6.78 -15.01
N LEU A 237 11.06 -6.20 -14.83
CA LEU A 237 10.88 -4.79 -14.45
C LEU A 237 10.31 -4.61 -13.04
N LEU A 238 9.98 -5.71 -12.35
CA LEU A 238 9.30 -5.67 -11.07
C LEU A 238 10.28 -5.23 -9.96
N SER A 239 10.15 -3.96 -9.58
CA SER A 239 11.08 -3.25 -8.70
C SER A 239 10.62 -3.18 -7.24
N VAL A 240 9.32 -3.29 -7.01
CA VAL A 240 8.71 -3.27 -5.68
C VAL A 240 7.76 -4.45 -5.59
N VAL A 241 8.01 -5.34 -4.65
CA VAL A 241 7.13 -6.47 -4.31
C VAL A 241 6.78 -6.39 -2.83
N SER A 242 5.49 -6.55 -2.52
CA SER A 242 4.97 -6.63 -1.16
C SER A 242 4.04 -7.83 -1.07
N ILE A 243 4.31 -8.73 -0.13
CA ILE A 243 3.58 -9.99 0.06
C ILE A 243 3.22 -10.10 1.54
N HIS A 244 1.94 -10.11 1.86
CA HIS A 244 1.45 -10.27 3.24
C HIS A 244 0.28 -11.24 3.28
N ALA A 245 0.21 -12.07 4.32
CA ALA A 245 -0.96 -12.87 4.67
C ALA A 245 -1.10 -12.84 6.18
N GLU A 246 -2.31 -13.05 6.70
CA GLU A 246 -2.54 -13.22 8.14
C GLU A 246 -2.45 -14.70 8.52
N GLU A 247 -2.89 -15.61 7.62
CA GLU A 247 -2.65 -17.05 7.73
C GLU A 247 -2.04 -17.61 6.43
N CYS A 248 -1.05 -18.49 6.57
CA CYS A 248 -0.45 -19.27 5.48
C CYS A 248 -0.73 -20.77 5.65
N GLY A 249 -0.78 -21.51 4.54
CA GLY A 249 -0.95 -22.97 4.54
C GLY A 249 0.36 -23.74 4.72
N ASP A 250 0.23 -25.07 4.80
CA ASP A 250 1.37 -26.00 4.80
C ASP A 250 1.81 -26.35 3.36
N GLU A 251 3.11 -26.66 3.19
CA GLU A 251 3.71 -27.23 1.96
C GLU A 251 3.56 -26.40 0.65
N PRO A 252 4.25 -25.24 0.52
CA PRO A 252 4.31 -24.49 -0.74
C PRO A 252 5.10 -25.23 -1.84
N GLU A 253 4.75 -24.97 -3.10
CA GLU A 253 5.52 -25.46 -4.26
C GLU A 253 6.70 -24.52 -4.58
N THR A 254 6.55 -23.22 -4.31
CA THR A 254 7.51 -22.16 -4.59
C THR A 254 8.37 -21.87 -3.36
N ASP A 255 9.66 -22.14 -3.48
CA ASP A 255 10.64 -21.80 -2.45
C ASP A 255 11.19 -20.37 -2.61
N MET A 256 11.88 -19.90 -1.58
CA MET A 256 12.57 -18.60 -1.63
C MET A 256 13.52 -18.47 -2.83
N VAL A 257 14.20 -19.55 -3.27
CA VAL A 257 15.18 -19.50 -4.37
C VAL A 257 14.51 -19.22 -5.72
N SER A 258 13.43 -19.92 -6.02
CA SER A 258 12.64 -19.77 -7.25
C SER A 258 11.95 -18.40 -7.31
N LEU A 259 11.35 -17.95 -6.20
CA LEU A 259 10.73 -16.62 -6.11
C LEU A 259 11.71 -15.50 -6.52
N PHE A 260 12.91 -15.47 -5.92
CA PHE A 260 13.88 -14.42 -6.22
C PHE A 260 14.58 -14.56 -7.58
N ALA A 261 14.65 -15.78 -8.14
CA ALA A 261 15.16 -15.98 -9.50
C ALA A 261 14.28 -15.29 -10.56
N SER A 262 12.97 -15.17 -10.33
CA SER A 262 12.03 -14.45 -11.21
C SER A 262 12.10 -12.92 -11.10
N LEU A 263 12.81 -12.37 -10.10
CA LEU A 263 12.74 -10.94 -9.71
C LEU A 263 14.09 -10.19 -9.83
N PRO A 264 14.75 -10.17 -11.01
CA PRO A 264 16.13 -9.66 -11.15
C PRO A 264 16.29 -8.15 -10.95
N ALA A 265 15.20 -7.37 -11.02
CA ALA A 265 15.19 -5.91 -10.87
C ALA A 265 14.67 -5.42 -9.51
N LEU A 266 14.45 -6.33 -8.56
CA LEU A 266 13.83 -6.05 -7.26
C LEU A 266 14.67 -5.06 -6.43
N GLN A 267 14.10 -3.90 -6.13
CA GLN A 267 14.71 -2.84 -5.32
C GLN A 267 14.14 -2.75 -3.91
N ARG A 268 12.88 -3.13 -3.73
CA ARG A 268 12.19 -3.06 -2.43
C ARG A 268 11.33 -4.30 -2.24
N PHE A 269 11.60 -5.02 -1.16
CA PHE A 269 10.86 -6.20 -0.76
C PHE A 269 10.20 -5.96 0.60
N TYR A 270 8.89 -6.12 0.63
CA TYR A 270 8.09 -6.08 1.84
C TYR A 270 7.47 -7.47 2.03
N ILE A 271 7.65 -8.10 3.18
CA ILE A 271 7.06 -9.42 3.43
C ILE A 271 6.51 -9.54 4.84
N SER A 272 5.48 -10.37 5.02
CA SER A 272 5.04 -10.75 6.37
C SER A 272 5.94 -11.82 7.01
N PHE A 273 5.75 -12.12 8.29
CA PHE A 273 6.50 -13.20 8.95
C PHE A 273 6.01 -14.55 8.44
N GLU A 274 4.69 -14.66 8.35
CA GLU A 274 3.90 -15.82 7.96
C GLU A 274 4.20 -16.21 6.50
N CYS A 275 4.29 -15.23 5.58
CA CYS A 275 4.73 -15.48 4.20
C CYS A 275 6.23 -15.79 4.08
N LEU A 276 7.08 -15.31 5.00
CA LEU A 276 8.50 -15.64 5.01
C LEU A 276 8.73 -17.06 5.56
N GLU A 277 7.98 -17.45 6.60
CA GLU A 277 7.87 -18.82 7.13
C GLU A 277 7.43 -19.78 6.01
N LEU A 278 6.41 -19.43 5.23
CA LEU A 278 5.97 -20.20 4.05
C LEU A 278 7.13 -20.43 3.06
N LEU A 279 7.76 -19.36 2.54
CA LEU A 279 8.90 -19.47 1.60
C LEU A 279 10.14 -20.17 2.19
N ALA A 280 10.20 -20.31 3.52
CA ALA A 280 11.26 -20.96 4.28
C ALA A 280 10.93 -22.41 4.69
N ALA A 281 9.75 -22.96 4.33
CA ALA A 281 9.36 -24.33 4.68
C ALA A 281 10.29 -25.43 4.12
N GLY A 282 11.09 -25.09 3.09
CA GLY A 282 12.17 -25.92 2.56
C GLY A 282 13.52 -25.77 3.27
N SER A 283 14.60 -26.26 2.66
CA SER A 283 15.95 -26.01 3.18
C SER A 283 16.40 -24.60 2.83
N VAL A 284 16.34 -23.67 3.79
CA VAL A 284 16.90 -22.32 3.62
C VAL A 284 18.41 -22.39 3.34
N PRO A 285 18.91 -21.81 2.22
CA PRO A 285 20.34 -21.78 1.95
C PRO A 285 21.03 -20.64 2.72
N ASP A 286 22.34 -20.75 2.99
CA ASP A 286 23.10 -19.68 3.67
C ASP A 286 23.09 -18.33 2.89
N ARG A 287 23.05 -18.43 1.56
CA ARG A 287 22.80 -17.35 0.60
C ARG A 287 21.99 -17.89 -0.59
N LEU A 288 21.19 -17.04 -1.22
CA LEU A 288 20.52 -17.34 -2.48
C LEU A 288 21.55 -17.56 -3.60
N PRO A 289 21.31 -18.50 -4.54
CA PRO A 289 22.14 -18.68 -5.73
C PRO A 289 22.22 -17.43 -6.63
N VAL A 290 21.20 -16.57 -6.58
CA VAL A 290 21.13 -15.29 -7.27
C VAL A 290 21.29 -14.17 -6.25
N ALA A 291 22.37 -13.40 -6.34
CA ALA A 291 22.58 -12.24 -5.48
C ALA A 291 21.66 -11.08 -5.88
N LEU A 292 20.97 -10.51 -4.88
CA LEU A 292 19.97 -9.45 -4.98
C LEU A 292 20.65 -8.08 -5.10
N HIS A 293 21.40 -7.89 -6.19
CA HIS A 293 22.20 -6.68 -6.44
C HIS A 293 21.38 -5.39 -6.48
N CYS A 294 20.09 -5.47 -6.85
CA CYS A 294 19.20 -4.32 -6.90
C CYS A 294 18.53 -4.02 -5.55
N LEU A 295 18.52 -4.96 -4.59
CA LEU A 295 17.70 -4.84 -3.38
C LEU A 295 18.30 -3.80 -2.41
N GLU A 296 17.60 -2.68 -2.30
CA GLU A 296 17.95 -1.52 -1.47
C GLU A 296 17.21 -1.57 -0.12
N VAL A 297 15.95 -2.00 -0.11
CA VAL A 297 15.06 -1.99 1.07
C VAL A 297 14.45 -3.35 1.32
N LEU A 298 14.63 -3.87 2.54
CA LEU A 298 13.97 -5.08 3.04
C LEU A 298 13.13 -4.71 4.28
N ASP A 299 11.84 -5.00 4.27
CA ASP A 299 10.89 -4.64 5.34
C ASP A 299 10.01 -5.85 5.69
N ILE A 300 10.32 -6.49 6.82
CA ILE A 300 9.72 -7.75 7.27
C ILE A 300 8.83 -7.43 8.47
N ARG A 301 7.54 -7.82 8.44
CA ARG A 301 6.56 -7.40 9.47
C ARG A 301 5.66 -8.53 9.90
N LYS A 302 5.37 -8.66 11.19
CA LYS A 302 4.33 -9.55 11.67
C LYS A 302 2.94 -9.04 11.27
N CYS A 303 2.05 -9.92 10.80
CA CYS A 303 0.69 -9.57 10.40
C CYS A 303 -0.33 -9.68 11.52
N ASP A 304 -0.08 -10.50 12.54
CA ASP A 304 -1.00 -10.80 13.64
C ASP A 304 -0.37 -10.68 15.05
N ASP A 305 -1.12 -11.07 16.08
CA ASP A 305 -0.68 -11.20 17.48
C ASP A 305 -0.52 -12.70 17.90
N GLU A 306 -0.56 -13.66 16.95
CA GLU A 306 -0.37 -15.11 17.19
C GLU A 306 1.11 -15.44 17.54
N ASP A 307 1.45 -16.71 17.74
CA ASP A 307 2.80 -17.16 18.13
C ASP A 307 3.75 -17.45 16.94
N SER A 308 3.42 -17.02 15.71
CA SER A 308 4.28 -17.10 14.51
C SER A 308 5.67 -16.49 14.75
N SER A 309 6.72 -17.25 14.39
CA SER A 309 8.09 -17.07 14.87
C SER A 309 9.06 -16.74 13.75
N LEU A 310 9.62 -15.52 13.77
CA LEU A 310 10.54 -15.02 12.75
C LEU A 310 11.64 -16.01 12.37
N GLU A 311 11.58 -16.52 11.14
CA GLU A 311 12.57 -17.42 10.56
C GLU A 311 13.92 -16.72 10.33
N LEU A 312 14.75 -16.75 11.38
CA LEU A 312 16.04 -16.07 11.39
C LEU A 312 16.96 -16.55 10.27
N GLU A 313 16.91 -17.82 9.90
CA GLU A 313 17.72 -18.36 8.81
C GLU A 313 17.33 -17.72 7.46
N ALA A 314 16.03 -17.55 7.20
CA ALA A 314 15.53 -16.89 6.00
C ALA A 314 15.90 -15.39 5.99
N VAL A 315 15.73 -14.69 7.11
CA VAL A 315 16.16 -13.29 7.27
C VAL A 315 17.66 -13.14 7.01
N LEU A 316 18.49 -14.01 7.58
CA LEU A 316 19.94 -13.99 7.39
C LEU A 316 20.32 -14.32 5.94
N CYS A 317 19.65 -15.28 5.29
CA CYS A 317 19.82 -15.59 3.88
C CYS A 317 19.58 -14.35 3.00
N LEU A 318 18.45 -13.66 3.19
CA LEU A 318 18.13 -12.44 2.45
C LEU A 318 19.17 -11.34 2.66
N ILE A 319 19.56 -11.06 3.91
CA ILE A 319 20.58 -10.04 4.22
C ILE A 319 21.92 -10.40 3.57
N ARG A 320 22.34 -11.68 3.65
CA ARG A 320 23.60 -12.16 3.07
C ARG A 320 23.61 -12.17 1.54
N SER A 321 22.43 -12.25 0.92
CA SER A 321 22.23 -12.24 -0.53
C SER A 321 22.09 -10.84 -1.10
N SER A 322 22.01 -9.79 -0.26
CA SER A 322 21.66 -8.42 -0.66
C SER A 322 22.84 -7.44 -0.44
N PRO A 323 23.86 -7.44 -1.32
CA PRO A 323 25.10 -6.67 -1.10
C PRO A 323 24.88 -5.14 -1.07
N ASN A 324 23.79 -4.66 -1.67
CA ASN A 324 23.45 -3.24 -1.76
C ASN A 324 22.33 -2.79 -0.80
N LEU A 325 21.92 -3.64 0.14
CA LEU A 325 20.87 -3.35 1.12
C LEU A 325 21.24 -2.12 1.95
N ASN A 326 20.46 -1.05 1.82
CA ASN A 326 20.67 0.23 2.53
C ASN A 326 19.77 0.38 3.76
N LYS A 327 18.60 -0.28 3.75
CA LYS A 327 17.60 -0.20 4.81
C LYS A 327 17.01 -1.56 5.13
N LEU A 328 17.07 -1.91 6.41
CA LEU A 328 16.41 -3.09 6.97
C LEU A 328 15.35 -2.64 7.99
N THR A 329 14.11 -3.09 7.81
CA THR A 329 13.03 -2.90 8.77
C THR A 329 12.54 -4.26 9.21
N ILE A 330 12.45 -4.52 10.52
CA ILE A 330 11.91 -5.77 11.08
C ILE A 330 10.95 -5.41 12.21
N LYS A 331 9.65 -5.71 12.05
CA LYS A 331 8.61 -5.35 13.02
C LYS A 331 7.92 -6.58 13.59
N MET A 332 8.20 -6.88 14.85
CA MET A 332 7.66 -8.03 15.59
C MET A 332 6.42 -7.69 16.45
N GLU A 333 5.90 -6.46 16.34
CA GLU A 333 4.68 -6.00 17.01
C GLU A 333 3.62 -5.70 15.95
N PHE A 334 2.43 -6.31 16.08
CA PHE A 334 1.25 -5.99 15.29
C PHE A 334 0.90 -4.50 15.39
N ASP A 335 0.72 -3.85 14.24
CA ASP A 335 0.33 -2.44 14.12
C ASP A 335 -0.97 -2.43 13.31
N GLY A 336 -2.13 -2.52 13.98
CA GLY A 336 -3.45 -2.80 13.36
C GLY A 336 -3.90 -1.84 12.24
N ASP A 337 -3.17 -0.75 12.02
CA ASP A 337 -3.26 0.11 10.84
C ASP A 337 -2.37 -0.39 9.67
N LEU A 338 -2.38 -1.70 9.37
CA LEU A 338 -1.69 -2.24 8.17
C LEU A 338 -2.36 -1.82 6.83
N ARG A 339 -3.31 -0.89 6.84
CA ARG A 339 -3.81 -0.20 5.63
C ARG A 339 -2.72 0.71 5.09
N PHE A 340 -1.93 0.22 4.13
CA PHE A 340 -0.89 0.97 3.42
C PHE A 340 -1.44 2.20 2.67
N THR A 341 -1.66 3.30 3.40
CA THR A 341 -1.93 4.63 2.85
C THR A 341 -0.61 5.29 2.39
N GLY A 342 0.07 4.59 1.48
CA GLY A 342 1.39 4.95 0.96
C GLY A 342 1.35 6.12 -0.03
N ASP A 343 1.14 7.33 0.47
CA ASP A 343 1.57 8.54 -0.25
C ASP A 343 3.11 8.53 -0.31
N LEU A 344 3.64 8.01 -1.43
CA LEU A 344 5.06 7.86 -1.70
C LEU A 344 5.75 9.23 -1.83
N LYS A 345 6.31 9.74 -0.73
CA LYS A 345 7.30 10.83 -0.80
C LYS A 345 8.70 10.27 -0.99
N LEU A 346 9.20 10.41 -2.22
CA LEU A 346 10.58 10.14 -2.63
C LEU A 346 11.43 11.42 -2.59
N SER A 347 12.64 11.34 -2.01
CA SER A 347 13.80 12.23 -2.25
C SER A 347 15.01 11.72 -1.42
N GLU A 348 16.29 11.68 -1.84
CA GLU A 348 16.98 11.91 -3.13
C GLU A 348 18.45 11.34 -3.06
N ARG A 349 19.27 11.44 -4.13
CA ARG A 349 20.47 10.59 -4.48
C ARG A 349 21.82 11.39 -4.66
N GLU A 350 23.08 10.87 -4.64
CA GLU A 350 23.64 9.50 -4.40
C GLU A 350 25.11 9.35 -3.80
N PRO A 351 26.26 9.22 -4.53
CA PRO A 351 27.15 8.04 -4.31
C PRO A 351 28.71 8.21 -4.21
N GLU A 352 29.43 7.05 -4.29
CA GLU A 352 30.88 6.75 -4.57
C GLU A 352 31.77 6.35 -3.35
N ALA A 353 32.62 5.29 -3.38
CA ALA A 353 32.97 4.25 -4.38
C ALA A 353 33.54 2.93 -3.74
N HIS A 354 33.71 1.88 -4.56
CA HIS A 354 34.34 0.57 -4.29
C HIS A 354 35.90 0.62 -4.24
N PRO A 355 36.68 -0.46 -3.98
CA PRO A 355 36.36 -1.90 -3.76
C PRO A 355 36.87 -2.41 -2.38
N GLU A 356 37.06 -3.71 -2.03
CA GLU A 356 37.07 -5.01 -2.74
C GLU A 356 36.66 -6.17 -1.78
N ASP A 357 36.76 -7.44 -2.19
CA ASP A 357 36.24 -8.62 -1.46
C ASP A 357 37.00 -9.08 -0.21
N GLU A 358 36.27 -9.29 0.90
CA GLU A 358 36.43 -10.42 1.85
C GLU A 358 35.14 -10.54 2.70
N ASP A 359 34.27 -11.50 2.39
CA ASP A 359 32.96 -11.82 3.05
C ASP A 359 32.17 -10.63 3.63
N SER A 360 32.04 -9.58 2.81
CA SER A 360 31.56 -8.27 3.25
C SER A 360 30.03 -8.12 3.15
N PHE A 361 29.31 -8.67 4.12
CA PHE A 361 27.86 -8.42 4.28
C PHE A 361 27.58 -7.01 4.82
N CYS A 362 26.33 -6.54 4.67
CA CYS A 362 25.81 -5.31 5.28
C CYS A 362 26.63 -4.02 5.03
N GLN A 363 27.52 -3.99 4.03
CA GLN A 363 28.46 -2.87 3.83
C GLN A 363 27.78 -1.54 3.53
N ARG A 364 26.59 -1.56 2.93
CA ARG A 364 25.78 -0.38 2.61
C ARG A 364 24.63 -0.13 3.59
N LEU A 365 24.48 -0.94 4.63
CA LEU A 365 23.35 -0.86 5.55
C LEU A 365 23.49 0.36 6.47
N GLU A 366 22.73 1.43 6.19
CA GLU A 366 22.81 2.70 6.92
C GLU A 366 21.69 2.87 7.96
N GLU A 367 20.48 2.38 7.64
CA GLU A 367 19.29 2.49 8.51
C GLU A 367 18.74 1.13 8.88
N VAL A 368 18.53 0.91 10.18
CA VAL A 368 17.88 -0.28 10.74
C VAL A 368 16.74 0.16 11.65
N ASP A 369 15.52 -0.29 11.39
CA ASP A 369 14.34 -0.08 12.25
C ASP A 369 13.84 -1.43 12.76
N ILE A 370 14.07 -1.72 14.04
CA ILE A 370 13.72 -2.99 14.66
C ILE A 370 12.68 -2.73 15.77
N ARG A 371 11.46 -3.23 15.60
CA ARG A 371 10.44 -3.21 16.65
C ARG A 371 10.36 -4.58 17.31
N LEU A 372 10.62 -4.62 18.61
CA LEU A 372 10.84 -5.84 19.39
C LEU A 372 9.62 -6.23 20.20
N SER A 373 9.28 -7.52 20.19
CA SER A 373 8.11 -8.05 20.88
C SER A 373 8.37 -8.32 22.36
N GLY A 374 9.58 -8.79 22.71
CA GLY A 374 9.84 -9.40 24.02
C GLY A 374 11.29 -9.45 24.51
N PHE A 375 12.25 -9.04 23.70
CA PHE A 375 13.68 -9.35 23.82
C PHE A 375 13.96 -10.86 23.79
N SER A 376 13.39 -11.55 22.78
CA SER A 376 13.62 -12.98 22.58
C SER A 376 15.06 -13.25 22.11
N GLN A 377 15.57 -14.47 22.29
CA GLN A 377 16.94 -14.80 21.88
C GLN A 377 17.18 -14.56 20.38
N VAL A 378 16.17 -14.86 19.55
CA VAL A 378 16.17 -14.58 18.09
C VAL A 378 16.31 -13.07 17.82
N GLU A 379 15.60 -12.24 18.57
CA GLU A 379 15.67 -10.78 18.46
C GLU A 379 17.08 -10.25 18.83
N LEU A 380 17.70 -10.83 19.87
CA LEU A 380 19.04 -10.47 20.32
C LEU A 380 20.13 -10.92 19.33
N ASP A 381 20.03 -12.13 18.79
CA ASP A 381 21.00 -12.69 17.85
C ASP A 381 20.97 -11.96 16.51
N LEU A 382 19.77 -11.59 16.02
CA LEU A 382 19.60 -10.70 14.87
C LEU A 382 20.25 -9.33 15.10
N LEU A 383 19.94 -8.67 16.23
CA LEU A 383 20.51 -7.36 16.57
C LEU A 383 22.03 -7.41 16.69
N ARG A 384 22.56 -8.48 17.31
CA ARG A 384 23.99 -8.73 17.46
C ARG A 384 24.66 -8.99 16.11
N PHE A 385 24.03 -9.75 15.22
CA PHE A 385 24.51 -9.98 13.85
C PHE A 385 24.59 -8.67 13.07
N VAL A 386 23.54 -7.85 13.10
CA VAL A 386 23.51 -6.55 12.40
C VAL A 386 24.59 -5.60 12.93
N LEU A 387 24.69 -5.45 14.26
CA LEU A 387 25.70 -4.59 14.90
C LEU A 387 27.13 -5.03 14.57
N ALA A 388 27.40 -6.33 14.53
CA ALA A 388 28.73 -6.87 14.27
C ALA A 388 29.16 -6.77 12.79
N ASN A 389 28.22 -6.65 11.84
CA ASN A 389 28.52 -6.75 10.39
C ASN A 389 28.23 -5.46 9.58
N ALA A 390 27.56 -4.44 10.14
CA ALA A 390 27.18 -3.23 9.41
C ALA A 390 28.09 -2.02 9.74
N PRO A 391 29.19 -1.76 9.00
CA PRO A 391 30.16 -0.70 9.33
C PRO A 391 29.66 0.72 9.04
N LEU A 392 28.75 0.90 8.08
CA LEU A 392 28.15 2.20 7.75
C LEU A 392 26.87 2.52 8.54
N LEU A 393 26.49 1.64 9.48
CA LEU A 393 25.23 1.76 10.23
C LEU A 393 25.16 3.08 11.01
N ARG A 394 24.22 3.94 10.63
CA ARG A 394 24.05 5.28 11.22
C ARG A 394 23.00 5.27 12.33
N ARG A 395 21.94 4.48 12.16
CA ARG A 395 20.79 4.47 13.07
C ARG A 395 20.26 3.06 13.27
N ILE A 396 20.06 2.69 14.54
CA ILE A 396 19.15 1.61 14.93
C ILE A 396 17.99 2.25 15.69
N VAL A 397 16.75 2.06 15.23
CA VAL A 397 15.56 2.35 16.04
C VAL A 397 15.16 1.06 16.76
N ILE A 398 14.93 1.14 18.07
CA ILE A 398 14.40 0.06 18.89
C ILE A 398 13.10 0.52 19.56
N GLN A 399 11.99 -0.11 19.20
CA GLN A 399 10.68 0.10 19.84
C GLN A 399 10.20 -1.21 20.45
N PRO A 400 10.24 -1.39 21.79
CA PRO A 400 9.68 -2.56 22.44
C PRO A 400 8.15 -2.49 22.57
N LYS A 401 7.50 -3.65 22.58
CA LYS A 401 6.05 -3.83 22.83
C LYS A 401 5.60 -3.05 24.07
N SER A 402 4.53 -2.28 23.92
CA SER A 402 4.04 -1.29 24.92
C SER A 402 3.83 -1.79 26.36
N ARG A 403 3.69 -3.11 26.55
CA ARG A 403 3.47 -3.80 27.84
C ARG A 403 4.76 -4.32 28.51
N LEU A 404 5.93 -4.16 27.89
CA LEU A 404 7.21 -4.58 28.47
C LEU A 404 7.56 -3.73 29.70
N ARG A 405 7.94 -4.42 30.78
CA ARG A 405 8.37 -3.76 32.02
C ARG A 405 9.70 -3.04 31.82
N TRP A 406 9.80 -1.81 32.33
CA TRP A 406 10.98 -0.97 32.21
C TRP A 406 12.27 -1.62 32.71
N GLU A 407 12.22 -2.47 33.75
CA GLU A 407 13.41 -3.17 34.24
C GLU A 407 13.98 -4.18 33.23
N LYS A 408 13.14 -4.80 32.40
CA LYS A 408 13.60 -5.65 31.28
C LYS A 408 14.31 -4.80 30.22
N CYS A 409 13.72 -3.66 29.87
CA CYS A 409 14.29 -2.72 28.91
C CYS A 409 15.66 -2.17 29.39
N LEU A 410 15.79 -1.83 30.68
CA LEU A 410 17.07 -1.41 31.27
C LEU A 410 18.13 -2.52 31.24
N LYS A 411 17.76 -3.77 31.53
CA LYS A 411 18.69 -4.92 31.45
C LYS A 411 19.21 -5.10 30.01
N PHE A 412 18.31 -5.09 29.04
CA PHE A 412 18.62 -5.15 27.62
C PHE A 412 19.51 -3.98 27.14
N LEU A 413 19.22 -2.74 27.55
CA LEU A 413 20.07 -1.58 27.27
C LEU A 413 21.46 -1.65 27.94
N GLY A 414 21.60 -2.46 28.99
CA GLY A 414 22.89 -2.85 29.55
C GLY A 414 23.61 -3.84 28.63
N GLU A 415 22.94 -4.92 28.24
CA GLU A 415 23.48 -5.99 27.39
C GLU A 415 23.94 -5.49 26.01
N ILE A 416 23.18 -4.60 25.34
CA ILE A 416 23.58 -4.02 24.04
C ILE A 416 24.92 -3.27 24.12
N LYS A 417 25.26 -2.65 25.26
CA LYS A 417 26.54 -1.92 25.41
C LYS A 417 27.76 -2.84 25.36
N GLU A 418 27.57 -4.13 25.61
CA GLU A 418 28.62 -5.14 25.54
C GLU A 418 28.75 -5.75 24.13
N TYR A 419 27.84 -5.41 23.20
CA TYR A 419 27.87 -5.95 21.84
C TYR A 419 28.95 -5.24 21.01
N ASN A 420 29.77 -6.04 20.31
CA ASN A 420 30.72 -5.51 19.35
C ASN A 420 29.98 -4.82 18.20
N CYS A 421 30.31 -3.55 17.93
CA CYS A 421 29.74 -2.80 16.83
C CYS A 421 30.79 -2.46 15.76
N ALA A 422 30.51 -2.80 14.50
CA ALA A 422 31.33 -2.44 13.36
C ALA A 422 31.29 -0.93 13.06
N SER A 423 30.14 -0.29 13.27
CA SER A 423 29.99 1.16 13.08
C SER A 423 30.44 1.96 14.31
N LYS A 424 31.24 3.00 14.05
CA LYS A 424 31.69 3.96 15.07
C LYS A 424 30.70 5.12 15.31
N ASN A 425 29.68 5.22 14.46
CA ASN A 425 28.74 6.36 14.42
C ASN A 425 27.29 5.94 14.68
N VAL A 426 27.03 4.69 15.05
CA VAL A 426 25.67 4.19 15.26
C VAL A 426 24.99 4.94 16.41
N GLU A 427 23.82 5.50 16.10
CA GLU A 427 22.89 6.04 17.09
C GLU A 427 21.79 5.00 17.33
N ILE A 428 21.74 4.46 18.55
CA ILE A 428 20.64 3.61 18.99
C ILE A 428 19.58 4.52 19.61
N ILE A 429 18.42 4.59 18.94
CA ILE A 429 17.27 5.39 19.34
C ILE A 429 16.24 4.44 19.94
N TYR A 430 15.99 4.55 21.23
CA TYR A 430 14.95 3.81 21.93
C TYR A 430 13.67 4.66 22.02
N VAL A 431 12.55 4.08 21.60
CA VAL A 431 11.23 4.75 21.53
C VAL A 431 10.21 4.00 22.38
N ASN A 432 9.71 4.62 23.46
CA ASN A 432 8.62 4.07 24.27
C ASN A 432 7.30 4.81 24.00
N LYS A 433 6.34 4.12 23.34
CA LYS A 433 4.97 4.64 23.10
C LYS A 433 4.23 4.98 24.41
N SER A 434 4.55 4.33 25.52
CA SER A 434 3.79 4.43 26.79
C SER A 434 4.18 5.62 27.68
N GLU A 435 5.36 6.22 27.49
CA GLU A 435 5.90 7.25 28.42
C GLU A 435 6.51 8.49 27.73
N VAL A 436 6.51 8.57 26.40
CA VAL A 436 7.13 9.68 25.63
C VAL A 436 8.61 9.90 26.01
N MET A 437 9.31 8.80 26.31
CA MET A 437 10.74 8.77 26.60
C MET A 437 11.50 8.44 25.32
N PHE A 438 12.31 9.40 24.85
CA PHE A 438 13.27 9.22 23.77
C PHE A 438 14.67 9.13 24.37
N PHE A 439 15.33 7.98 24.24
CA PHE A 439 16.74 7.83 24.62
C PHE A 439 17.57 7.60 23.36
N SER A 440 18.51 8.51 23.11
CA SER A 440 19.59 8.33 22.14
C SER A 440 20.85 7.86 22.87
N MET A 441 21.44 6.77 22.38
CA MET A 441 22.70 6.24 22.88
C MET A 441 23.63 5.99 21.70
N ARG A 442 24.82 6.60 21.74
CA ARG A 442 25.92 6.22 20.85
C ARG A 442 26.70 5.09 21.50
N LEU A 443 26.88 4.00 20.77
CA LEU A 443 27.87 2.99 21.15
C LEU A 443 29.26 3.55 20.80
N ALA A 444 30.13 3.60 21.80
CA ALA A 444 31.55 3.88 21.62
C ALA A 444 32.32 2.62 21.94
N ASN A 445 33.04 2.07 20.96
CA ASN A 445 33.95 0.95 21.21
C ASN A 445 35.07 1.41 22.15
N VAL A 446 35.44 0.52 23.08
CA VAL A 446 36.61 0.62 23.97
C VAL A 446 37.88 0.21 23.21
#